data_AF-A0AAV2IC93-F1
#
_entry.id   AF-A0AAV2IC93-F1
#
_cell.length_a   1.000
_cell.length_b   1.000
_cell.length_c   1.000
_cell.angle_alpha   90.00
_cell.angle_beta   90.00
_cell.angle_gamma   90.00
#
_symmetry.space_group_name_H-M   'P 1'
#
loop_
_entity.id
_entity.type
_entity.pdbx_description
1 polymer ?
#
loop_
_entity_poly.entity_id
_entity_poly.type
_entity_poly.pdbx_seq_one_letter_code
_entity_poly.pdbx_strand_id
1 'polypeptide(L)'
;DDLIERTVHTGMILPGQDWHTISHTGITASTTFRIRVRCHEHYYNTTCTKLCRPRDDKFGHFTCDTQGDKICLHGWMGRECDVAICRQGCHAIHGSCEKPGECTCAYGWQGPLCDQCIPYPGCKYGSCNGSPWQCICHLNWGGILCDKDLNYCGRHHPCKNNGLCRNTNPDTYDCSCPDGFSGINCEVAEHACYSQPCRNGGSCVDVVSGFVCNCPAGWTGDTCDIDIDECVSSPCMNGGKCIDKDNGYRCECTEGWQGPHCQLDADECHGSPCVNALACRNIQGSFICDCQPGWTGKRCDVNIDDCRGVVCANQALCIDLVGGFYCACLPG
;
A
#
# COMPACT_ATOMS: atom_id res chain seq x y z
N ASP A 1 35.63 88.30 83.51
CA ASP A 1 36.72 87.69 82.73
C ASP A 1 37.32 88.71 81.80
N ASP A 2 38.62 88.99 81.98
CA ASP A 2 39.40 89.89 81.12
C ASP A 2 40.24 89.05 80.14
N LEU A 3 40.29 89.48 78.87
CA LEU A 3 41.01 88.79 77.81
C LEU A 3 42.54 88.97 77.96
N ILE A 4 43.29 87.87 78.02
CA ILE A 4 44.76 87.89 78.17
C ILE A 4 45.49 88.08 76.83
N GLU A 5 45.13 87.31 75.79
CA GLU A 5 45.77 87.33 74.47
C GLU A 5 44.79 86.74 73.43
N ARG A 6 44.87 87.15 72.15
CA ARG A 6 44.01 86.65 71.07
C ARG A 6 44.82 86.12 69.90
N THR A 7 44.62 84.84 69.56
CA THR A 7 45.22 84.21 68.38
C THR A 7 44.18 84.05 67.28
N VAL A 8 44.53 84.41 66.04
CA VAL A 8 43.73 84.18 64.83
C VAL A 8 44.57 83.40 63.83
N HIS A 9 44.01 82.35 63.25
CA HIS A 9 44.68 81.51 62.25
C HIS A 9 43.79 81.32 61.02
N THR A 10 44.36 81.40 59.82
CA THR A 10 43.68 81.14 58.55
C THR A 10 44.48 80.13 57.75
N GLY A 11 43.83 79.07 57.28
CA GLY A 11 44.46 78.01 56.53
C GLY A 11 43.46 76.99 56.02
N MET A 12 43.94 76.02 55.24
CA MET A 12 43.17 74.85 54.80
C MET A 12 43.59 73.63 55.61
N ILE A 13 42.61 72.87 56.09
CA ILE A 13 42.84 71.60 56.79
C ILE A 13 41.98 70.53 56.11
N LEU A 14 42.63 69.46 55.66
CA LEU A 14 41.93 68.31 55.09
C LEU A 14 41.53 67.34 56.20
N PRO A 15 40.42 66.60 56.04
CA PRO A 15 40.05 65.55 56.97
C PRO A 15 41.16 64.50 57.07
N GLY A 16 41.52 64.10 58.29
CA GLY A 16 42.62 63.16 58.53
C GLY A 16 42.68 62.64 59.95
N GLN A 17 43.45 61.57 60.16
CA GLN A 17 43.66 61.03 61.50
C GLN A 17 44.63 61.88 62.33
N ASP A 18 45.50 62.63 61.65
CA ASP A 18 46.60 63.39 62.23
C ASP A 18 46.15 64.71 62.86
N TRP A 19 46.86 65.11 63.93
CA TRP A 19 46.66 66.39 64.59
C TRP A 19 47.59 67.44 64.01
N HIS A 20 47.06 68.60 63.65
CA HIS A 20 47.85 69.75 63.26
C HIS A 20 48.12 70.63 64.48
N THR A 21 49.39 70.81 64.83
CA THR A 21 49.80 71.67 65.96
C THR A 21 50.06 73.08 65.47
N ILE A 22 49.38 74.06 66.05
CA ILE A 22 49.53 75.48 65.75
C ILE A 22 50.05 76.17 67.00
N SER A 23 51.18 76.85 66.87
CA SER A 23 51.81 77.62 67.95
C SER A 23 51.87 79.08 67.55
N HIS A 24 51.46 79.97 68.43
CA HIS A 24 51.53 81.41 68.25
C HIS A 24 52.19 82.05 69.46
N THR A 25 53.25 82.81 69.23
CA THR A 25 53.95 83.54 70.28
C THR A 25 53.44 84.97 70.29
N GLY A 26 52.59 85.30 71.27
CA GLY A 26 52.10 86.65 71.51
C GLY A 26 53.11 87.51 72.28
N ILE A 27 52.69 88.73 72.63
CA ILE A 27 53.53 89.68 73.37
C ILE A 27 53.56 89.32 74.86
N THR A 28 52.44 88.82 75.40
CA THR A 28 52.27 88.56 76.83
C THR A 28 52.22 87.06 77.14
N ALA A 29 51.73 86.25 76.20
CA ALA A 29 51.62 84.81 76.34
C ALA A 29 51.80 84.09 74.99
N SER A 30 52.30 82.86 75.03
CA SER A 30 52.35 81.95 73.87
C SER A 30 51.23 80.92 73.96
N THR A 31 50.48 80.74 72.87
CA THR A 31 49.39 79.76 72.79
C THR A 31 49.75 78.65 71.82
N THR A 32 49.67 77.40 72.25
CA THR A 32 49.80 76.23 71.38
C THR A 32 48.54 75.39 71.49
N PHE A 33 47.90 75.11 70.36
CA PHE A 33 46.70 74.26 70.29
C PHE A 33 46.79 73.29 69.13
N ARG A 34 46.01 72.20 69.21
CA ARG A 34 45.95 71.18 68.16
C ARG A 34 44.54 71.12 67.61
N ILE A 35 44.43 71.12 66.29
CA ILE A 35 43.15 70.96 65.57
C ILE A 35 43.26 69.80 64.59
N ARG A 36 42.13 69.15 64.35
CA ARG A 36 41.95 68.16 63.29
C ARG A 36 40.51 68.20 62.81
N VAL A 37 40.30 67.87 61.54
CA VAL A 37 38.97 67.59 60.99
C VAL A 37 38.88 66.10 60.74
N ARG A 38 37.78 65.48 61.19
CA ARG A 38 37.51 64.07 60.94
C ARG A 38 36.12 63.93 60.36
N CYS A 39 35.99 63.06 59.37
CA CYS A 39 34.67 62.69 58.87
C CYS A 39 33.95 61.84 59.92
N HIS A 40 32.62 61.98 59.95
CA HIS A 40 31.77 61.08 60.72
C HIS A 40 31.84 59.67 60.12
N GLU A 41 31.46 58.66 60.90
CA GLU A 41 31.30 57.29 60.39
C GLU A 41 30.44 57.28 59.11
N HIS A 42 30.88 56.52 58.11
CA HIS A 42 30.29 56.41 56.76
C HIS A 42 30.37 57.66 55.87
N TYR A 43 31.00 58.75 56.31
CA TYR A 43 31.31 59.90 55.46
C TYR A 43 32.75 59.84 54.97
N TYR A 44 32.92 60.00 53.67
CA TYR A 44 34.19 59.91 52.95
C TYR A 44 34.42 61.18 52.14
N ASN A 45 35.48 61.17 51.33
CA ASN A 45 36.02 62.27 50.52
C ASN A 45 36.73 63.37 51.35
N THR A 46 37.37 64.31 50.65
CA THR A 46 38.14 65.41 51.25
C THR A 46 37.29 66.48 51.92
N THR A 47 35.96 66.43 51.78
CA THR A 47 35.01 67.39 52.37
C THR A 47 34.04 66.73 53.36
N CYS A 48 34.17 65.42 53.62
CA CYS A 48 33.27 64.63 54.47
C CYS A 48 31.79 64.72 54.07
N THR A 49 31.47 64.90 52.79
CA THR A 49 30.08 65.05 52.32
C THR A 49 29.51 63.80 51.68
N LYS A 50 30.36 62.85 51.27
CA LYS A 50 29.93 61.64 50.56
C LYS A 50 29.60 60.54 51.54
N LEU A 51 28.31 60.23 51.66
CA LEU A 51 27.81 59.14 52.50
C LEU A 51 27.89 57.80 51.75
N CYS A 52 28.53 56.80 52.37
CA CYS A 52 28.47 55.42 51.91
C CYS A 52 28.40 54.47 53.10
N ARG A 53 27.32 53.69 53.19
CA ARG A 53 27.16 52.65 54.21
C ARG A 53 27.06 51.29 53.51
N PRO A 54 27.96 50.32 53.79
CA PRO A 54 27.89 48.98 53.21
C PRO A 54 26.54 48.33 53.48
N ARG A 55 26.01 47.61 52.49
CA ARG A 55 24.70 46.97 52.56
C ARG A 55 24.65 45.67 51.75
N ASP A 56 23.78 44.76 52.18
CA ASP A 56 23.49 43.47 51.55
C ASP A 56 22.01 43.11 51.79
N ASP A 57 21.13 43.88 51.15
CA ASP A 57 19.68 43.74 51.27
C ASP A 57 19.00 44.21 49.98
N LYS A 58 17.66 44.21 49.94
CA LYS A 58 16.87 44.54 48.73
C LYS A 58 17.19 45.89 48.07
N PHE A 59 17.81 46.85 48.76
CA PHE A 59 18.15 48.16 48.17
C PHE A 59 19.58 48.20 47.59
N GLY A 60 20.30 47.07 47.52
CA GLY A 60 21.67 47.01 46.99
C GLY A 60 22.65 46.17 47.83
N HIS A 61 23.70 45.72 47.13
CA HIS A 61 24.68 44.74 47.57
C HIS A 61 26.10 45.28 47.33
N PHE A 62 26.66 46.04 48.27
CA PHE A 62 27.95 46.72 48.08
C PHE A 62 28.73 47.01 49.36
N THR A 63 30.04 47.18 49.18
CA THR A 63 30.97 47.77 50.17
C THR A 63 31.40 49.18 49.73
N CYS A 64 32.02 49.93 50.64
CA CYS A 64 32.51 51.28 50.36
C CYS A 64 34.03 51.29 50.27
N ASP A 65 34.58 51.93 49.24
CA ASP A 65 36.02 52.11 49.09
C ASP A 65 36.56 53.26 49.97
N THR A 66 37.86 53.58 49.83
CA THR A 66 38.51 54.66 50.60
C THR A 66 38.01 56.06 50.25
N GLN A 67 37.39 56.25 49.09
CA GLN A 67 36.81 57.52 48.63
C GLN A 67 35.30 57.59 48.89
N GLY A 68 34.68 56.51 49.36
CA GLY A 68 33.24 56.39 49.57
C GLY A 68 32.47 56.01 48.32
N ASP A 69 33.14 55.51 47.27
CA ASP A 69 32.50 54.88 46.12
C ASP A 69 32.01 53.47 46.47
N LYS A 70 30.89 53.10 45.85
CA LYS A 70 30.28 51.78 46.03
C LYS A 70 31.04 50.77 45.18
N ILE A 71 31.50 49.70 45.81
CA ILE A 71 32.04 48.51 45.15
C ILE A 71 30.99 47.41 45.27
N CYS A 72 30.37 47.05 44.15
CA CYS A 72 29.35 46.00 44.14
C CYS A 72 29.92 44.65 44.58
N LEU A 73 29.13 43.90 45.35
CA LEU A 73 29.46 42.52 45.70
C LEU A 73 29.48 41.66 44.43
N HIS A 74 30.20 40.53 44.49
CA HIS A 74 30.32 39.62 43.35
C HIS A 74 28.94 39.20 42.83
N GLY A 75 28.71 39.39 41.54
CA GLY A 75 27.43 39.07 40.90
C GLY A 75 26.40 40.21 40.90
N TRP A 76 26.75 41.41 41.37
CA TRP A 76 25.88 42.59 41.35
C TRP A 76 26.48 43.73 40.53
N MET A 77 25.62 44.55 39.92
CA MET A 77 26.01 45.70 39.12
C MET A 77 24.99 46.83 39.23
N GLY A 78 25.24 47.93 38.51
CA GLY A 78 24.41 49.13 38.53
C GLY A 78 24.95 50.17 39.50
N ARG A 79 24.36 51.37 39.49
CA ARG A 79 24.83 52.50 40.31
C ARG A 79 24.60 52.28 41.81
N GLU A 80 23.57 51.52 42.15
CA GLU A 80 23.21 51.16 43.53
C GLU A 80 23.59 49.71 43.89
N CYS A 81 24.23 48.99 42.95
CA CYS A 81 24.55 47.56 43.10
C CYS A 81 23.33 46.69 43.43
N ASP A 82 22.20 47.01 42.82
CA ASP A 82 20.88 46.39 43.02
C ASP A 82 20.42 45.55 41.81
N VAL A 83 21.21 45.53 40.73
CA VAL A 83 20.95 44.72 39.55
C VAL A 83 21.80 43.46 39.59
N ALA A 84 21.17 42.29 39.63
CA ALA A 84 21.87 41.02 39.55
C ALA A 84 22.52 40.82 38.17
N ILE A 85 23.76 40.34 38.16
CA ILE A 85 24.44 39.91 36.95
C ILE A 85 23.94 38.51 36.60
N CYS A 86 23.16 38.41 35.53
CA CYS A 86 22.61 37.14 35.08
C CYS A 86 23.70 36.16 34.64
N ARG A 87 23.31 34.90 34.47
CA ARG A 87 24.19 33.87 33.92
C ARG A 87 24.90 34.37 32.66
N GLN A 88 26.19 34.11 32.57
CA GLN A 88 26.96 34.48 31.39
C GLN A 88 26.35 33.84 30.13
N GLY A 89 26.05 34.67 29.12
CA GLY A 89 25.38 34.24 27.88
C GLY A 89 23.85 34.24 27.93
N CYS A 90 23.23 34.61 29.06
CA CYS A 90 21.78 34.77 29.15
C CYS A 90 21.28 35.77 28.08
N HIS A 91 20.24 35.40 27.34
CA HIS A 91 19.78 36.18 26.20
C HIS A 91 19.27 37.57 26.61
N ALA A 92 19.80 38.63 25.99
CA ALA A 92 19.59 40.01 26.43
C ALA A 92 18.12 40.49 26.41
N ILE A 93 17.27 39.87 25.59
CA ILE A 93 15.84 40.24 25.43
C ILE A 93 14.91 39.20 26.06
N HIS A 94 15.35 37.94 26.12
CA HIS A 94 14.47 36.81 26.44
C HIS A 94 14.82 36.16 27.77
N GLY A 95 15.93 36.56 28.39
CA GLY A 95 16.35 36.14 29.71
C GLY A 95 16.40 37.31 30.67
N SER A 96 16.06 37.06 31.92
CA SER A 96 16.22 37.98 33.05
C SER A 96 16.69 37.21 34.29
N CYS A 97 17.04 37.90 35.37
CA CYS A 97 17.42 37.25 36.63
C CYS A 97 17.12 38.16 37.82
N GLU A 98 16.68 37.55 38.92
CA GLU A 98 16.56 38.23 40.22
C GLU A 98 17.77 37.95 41.11
N LYS A 99 18.45 36.81 40.90
CA LYS A 99 19.65 36.42 41.63
C LYS A 99 20.85 36.26 40.68
N PRO A 100 22.07 36.57 41.15
CA PRO A 100 23.26 36.43 40.34
C PRO A 100 23.44 35.00 39.80
N GLY A 101 23.78 34.88 38.52
CA GLY A 101 24.04 33.60 37.86
C GLY A 101 22.80 32.80 37.44
N GLU A 102 21.59 33.29 37.72
CA GLU A 102 20.34 32.74 37.18
C GLU A 102 20.04 33.30 35.78
N CYS A 103 19.15 32.62 35.05
CA CYS A 103 18.61 33.09 33.78
C CYS A 103 17.20 32.50 33.64
N THR A 104 16.19 33.32 33.90
CA THR A 104 14.77 32.98 33.80
C THR A 104 14.23 33.47 32.47
N CYS A 105 13.54 32.59 31.75
CA CYS A 105 13.11 32.87 30.39
C CYS A 105 11.76 33.59 30.32
N ALA A 106 11.66 34.51 29.37
CA ALA A 106 10.41 35.13 28.98
C ALA A 106 9.45 34.10 28.40
N TYR A 107 8.15 34.40 28.44
CA TYR A 107 7.11 33.51 27.91
C TYR A 107 7.38 33.15 26.43
N GLY A 108 7.37 31.86 26.12
CA GLY A 108 7.67 31.32 24.80
C GLY A 108 9.14 30.99 24.54
N TRP A 109 10.03 31.20 25.52
CA TRP A 109 11.47 30.87 25.43
C TRP A 109 11.86 29.85 26.48
N GLN A 110 12.88 29.05 26.16
CA GLN A 110 13.39 27.96 26.97
C GLN A 110 14.89 27.79 26.80
N GLY A 111 15.44 26.77 27.46
CA GLY A 111 16.87 26.47 27.46
C GLY A 111 17.60 27.21 28.59
N PRO A 112 18.86 26.82 28.87
CA PRO A 112 19.62 27.33 29.99
C PRO A 112 20.04 28.82 29.85
N LEU A 113 19.92 29.37 28.64
CA LEU A 113 20.28 30.75 28.27
C LEU A 113 19.10 31.54 27.68
N CYS A 114 17.91 30.94 27.59
CA CYS A 114 16.72 31.57 27.01
C CYS A 114 16.87 31.99 25.54
N ASP A 115 17.68 31.24 24.79
CA ASP A 115 17.99 31.42 23.37
C ASP A 115 17.19 30.47 22.47
N GLN A 116 16.44 29.53 23.05
CA GLN A 116 15.62 28.56 22.32
C GLN A 116 14.16 28.95 22.39
N CYS A 117 13.49 29.04 21.25
CA CYS A 117 12.05 29.20 21.22
C CYS A 117 11.33 27.91 21.65
N ILE A 118 10.13 28.05 22.20
CA ILE A 118 9.22 26.95 22.48
C ILE A 118 8.35 26.74 21.24
N PRO A 119 8.34 25.55 20.61
CA PRO A 119 7.45 25.24 19.49
C PRO A 119 5.98 25.29 19.88
N TYR A 120 5.09 25.31 18.89
CA TYR A 120 3.64 25.22 19.14
C TYR A 120 3.29 23.96 19.97
N PRO A 121 2.41 24.04 20.98
CA PRO A 121 2.04 22.88 21.78
C PRO A 121 1.47 21.75 20.91
N GLY A 122 2.04 20.54 21.02
CA GLY A 122 1.66 19.40 20.20
C GLY A 122 2.40 19.26 18.87
N CYS A 123 3.34 20.17 18.56
CA CYS A 123 4.26 20.02 17.43
C CYS A 123 5.05 18.70 17.56
N LYS A 124 4.88 17.76 16.62
CA LYS A 124 5.51 16.43 16.68
C LYS A 124 6.85 16.39 15.96
N TYR A 125 6.84 16.63 14.65
CA TYR A 125 8.03 16.55 13.80
C TYR A 125 8.33 17.91 13.16
N GLY A 126 8.45 18.92 14.00
CA GLY A 126 8.77 20.28 13.58
C GLY A 126 9.55 21.04 14.65
N SER A 127 10.04 22.22 14.25
CA SER A 127 10.79 23.13 15.11
C SER A 127 10.32 24.56 14.93
N CYS A 128 10.70 25.45 15.84
CA CYS A 128 10.50 26.89 15.70
C CYS A 128 11.82 27.56 15.30
N ASN A 129 11.76 28.70 14.62
CA ASN A 129 12.96 29.44 14.23
C ASN A 129 12.83 30.92 14.62
N GLY A 130 13.37 31.27 15.79
CA GLY A 130 13.44 32.64 16.28
C GLY A 130 12.11 33.24 16.75
N SER A 131 10.98 32.58 16.51
CA SER A 131 9.67 32.99 17.02
C SER A 131 9.01 31.84 17.79
N PRO A 132 8.61 32.05 19.05
CA PRO A 132 7.83 31.09 19.80
C PRO A 132 6.53 30.70 19.10
N TRP A 133 6.02 29.51 19.43
CA TRP A 133 4.73 29.00 18.95
C TRP A 133 4.67 28.72 17.45
N GLN A 134 5.81 28.63 16.78
CA GLN A 134 5.88 28.08 15.43
C GLN A 134 6.00 26.55 15.47
N CYS A 135 5.54 25.91 14.40
CA CYS A 135 5.80 24.49 14.13
C CYS A 135 6.13 24.36 12.64
N ILE A 136 7.40 24.57 12.32
CA ILE A 136 7.94 24.46 10.97
C ILE A 136 8.31 22.99 10.77
N CYS A 137 7.61 22.32 9.85
CA CYS A 137 7.74 20.88 9.67
C CYS A 137 9.10 20.50 9.11
N HIS A 138 9.64 19.40 9.63
CA HIS A 138 10.81 18.76 9.06
C HIS A 138 10.47 18.17 7.68
N LEU A 139 11.50 17.79 6.93
CA LEU A 139 11.32 17.18 5.60
C LEU A 139 10.38 15.96 5.68
N ASN A 140 9.47 15.86 4.72
CA ASN A 140 8.44 14.81 4.62
C ASN A 140 7.38 14.81 5.73
N TRP A 141 7.25 15.88 6.51
CA TRP A 141 6.16 16.07 7.46
C TRP A 141 5.28 17.26 7.08
N GLY A 142 4.00 17.17 7.37
CA GLY A 142 3.02 18.21 7.07
C GLY A 142 1.93 18.35 8.13
N GLY A 143 1.00 19.28 7.88
CA GLY A 143 -0.04 19.66 8.82
C GLY A 143 0.40 20.77 9.77
N ILE A 144 -0.56 21.37 10.48
CA ILE A 144 -0.30 22.50 11.40
C ILE A 144 0.56 22.10 12.61
N LEU A 145 0.54 20.82 12.98
CA LEU A 145 1.33 20.25 14.09
C LEU A 145 2.47 19.35 13.59
N CYS A 146 2.73 19.31 12.28
CA CYS A 146 3.74 18.44 11.68
C CYS A 146 3.58 16.98 12.10
N ASP A 147 2.35 16.50 12.15
CA ASP A 147 1.93 15.18 12.58
C ASP A 147 1.49 14.29 11.41
N LYS A 148 1.46 14.84 10.19
CA LYS A 148 1.09 14.14 8.96
C LYS A 148 2.31 13.68 8.19
N ASP A 149 2.38 12.39 7.89
CA ASP A 149 3.48 11.79 7.13
C ASP A 149 3.26 12.01 5.63
N LEU A 150 4.15 12.76 4.97
CA LEU A 150 4.12 13.01 3.53
C LEU A 150 4.87 11.93 2.73
N ASN A 151 5.61 11.05 3.42
CA ASN A 151 6.35 9.95 2.82
C ASN A 151 6.00 8.61 3.45
N TYR A 152 4.70 8.32 3.51
CA TYR A 152 4.17 7.10 4.07
C TYR A 152 4.78 5.85 3.42
N CYS A 153 4.89 5.83 2.08
CA CYS A 153 5.46 4.73 1.31
C CYS A 153 6.91 4.42 1.68
N GLY A 154 7.75 5.46 1.82
CA GLY A 154 9.17 5.29 2.12
C GLY A 154 9.44 4.87 3.57
N ARG A 155 8.49 5.08 4.48
CA ARG A 155 8.62 4.73 5.89
C ARG A 155 7.98 3.39 6.24
N HIS A 156 6.79 3.13 5.70
CA HIS A 156 5.97 1.98 6.09
C HIS A 156 6.03 0.82 5.10
N HIS A 157 6.40 1.06 3.84
CA HIS A 157 6.41 0.05 2.77
C HIS A 157 5.13 -0.82 2.75
N PRO A 158 3.94 -0.21 2.60
CA PRO A 158 2.67 -0.92 2.81
C PRO A 158 2.37 -1.96 1.72
N CYS A 159 2.67 -1.66 0.46
CA CYS A 159 2.39 -2.55 -0.68
C CYS A 159 3.18 -3.85 -0.62
N LYS A 160 2.50 -4.97 -0.81
CA LYS A 160 3.03 -6.35 -0.84
C LYS A 160 3.22 -6.83 -2.27
N ASN A 161 3.81 -8.02 -2.42
CA ASN A 161 3.96 -8.72 -3.70
C ASN A 161 4.51 -7.84 -4.82
N ASN A 162 5.54 -7.04 -4.51
CA ASN A 162 6.18 -6.09 -5.42
C ASN A 162 5.25 -5.00 -6.01
N GLY A 163 4.14 -4.67 -5.33
CA GLY A 163 3.30 -3.53 -5.68
C GLY A 163 4.05 -2.19 -5.57
N LEU A 164 3.80 -1.30 -6.54
CA LEU A 164 4.39 0.02 -6.57
C LEU A 164 3.61 0.98 -5.66
N CYS A 165 4.27 1.49 -4.61
CA CYS A 165 3.68 2.44 -3.67
C CYS A 165 3.82 3.89 -4.17
N ARG A 166 2.74 4.67 -4.06
CA ARG A 166 2.74 6.12 -4.31
C ARG A 166 2.11 6.87 -3.13
N ASN A 167 2.81 7.89 -2.63
CA ASN A 167 2.24 8.82 -1.65
C ASN A 167 1.17 9.68 -2.32
N THR A 168 0.01 9.82 -1.69
CA THR A 168 -1.12 10.58 -2.26
C THR A 168 -1.37 11.86 -1.46
N ASN A 169 -2.19 11.78 -0.41
CA ASN A 169 -2.37 12.84 0.57
C ASN A 169 -1.53 12.53 1.82
N PRO A 170 -1.39 13.50 2.75
CA PRO A 170 -0.71 13.25 4.01
C PRO A 170 -1.36 12.07 4.78
N ASP A 171 -0.54 11.18 5.33
CA ASP A 171 -0.90 9.88 5.94
C ASP A 171 -1.53 8.84 5.00
N THR A 172 -1.60 9.09 3.69
CA THR A 172 -2.25 8.16 2.74
C THR A 172 -1.32 7.74 1.61
N TYR A 173 -1.61 6.57 1.06
CA TYR A 173 -0.86 5.95 -0.03
C TYR A 173 -1.82 5.26 -1.00
N ASP A 174 -1.28 4.90 -2.16
CA ASP A 174 -1.92 4.06 -3.16
C ASP A 174 -0.93 2.99 -3.63
N CYS A 175 -1.42 1.76 -3.84
CA CYS A 175 -0.63 0.62 -4.30
C CYS A 175 -1.07 0.21 -5.70
N SER A 176 -0.18 0.33 -6.68
CA SER A 176 -0.39 -0.25 -8.00
C SER A 176 0.06 -1.71 -8.00
N CYS A 177 -0.89 -2.63 -8.02
CA CYS A 177 -0.64 -4.06 -7.91
C CYS A 177 -0.19 -4.69 -9.23
N PRO A 178 0.77 -5.63 -9.22
CA PRO A 178 1.12 -6.42 -10.39
C PRO A 178 -0.01 -7.37 -10.78
N ASP A 179 0.04 -7.88 -12.02
CA ASP A 179 -0.92 -8.86 -12.52
C ASP A 179 -1.03 -10.08 -11.60
N GLY A 180 -2.25 -10.54 -11.35
CA GLY A 180 -2.54 -11.65 -10.44
C GLY A 180 -2.60 -11.25 -8.95
N PHE A 181 -2.50 -9.97 -8.61
CA PHE A 181 -2.67 -9.47 -7.24
C PHE A 181 -3.70 -8.34 -7.16
N SER A 182 -4.50 -8.35 -6.09
CA SER A 182 -5.48 -7.32 -5.77
C SER A 182 -5.52 -7.03 -4.26
N GLY A 183 -6.43 -6.17 -3.82
CA GLY A 183 -6.46 -5.65 -2.44
C GLY A 183 -5.75 -4.30 -2.30
N ILE A 184 -5.96 -3.64 -1.15
CA ILE A 184 -5.45 -2.28 -0.91
C ILE A 184 -3.92 -2.23 -0.83
N ASN A 185 -3.30 -3.34 -0.43
CA ASN A 185 -1.86 -3.54 -0.30
C ASN A 185 -1.35 -4.61 -1.26
N CYS A 186 -2.12 -5.02 -2.27
CA CYS A 186 -1.76 -6.13 -3.17
C CYS A 186 -1.56 -7.46 -2.43
N GLU A 187 -2.25 -7.65 -1.31
CA GLU A 187 -2.14 -8.81 -0.43
C GLU A 187 -2.95 -10.01 -0.90
N VAL A 188 -3.95 -9.80 -1.76
CA VAL A 188 -4.82 -10.84 -2.28
C VAL A 188 -4.20 -11.37 -3.57
N ALA A 189 -3.87 -12.66 -3.62
CA ALA A 189 -3.56 -13.31 -4.88
C ALA A 189 -4.88 -13.60 -5.59
N GLU A 190 -5.06 -13.06 -6.79
CA GLU A 190 -6.17 -13.41 -7.67
C GLU A 190 -5.91 -14.82 -8.21
N HIS A 191 -6.61 -15.79 -7.63
CA HIS A 191 -6.65 -17.16 -8.12
C HIS A 191 -7.31 -17.16 -9.50
N ALA A 192 -6.54 -17.48 -10.53
CA ALA A 192 -6.99 -17.50 -11.91
C ALA A 192 -8.24 -18.40 -12.11
N CYS A 193 -8.41 -19.41 -11.27
CA CYS A 193 -9.59 -20.28 -11.23
C CYS A 193 -10.88 -19.64 -10.71
N TYR A 194 -10.84 -18.50 -10.02
CA TYR A 194 -12.05 -17.85 -9.49
C TYR A 194 -13.02 -17.42 -10.61
N SER A 195 -12.48 -17.05 -11.78
CA SER A 195 -13.24 -16.70 -12.98
C SER A 195 -13.96 -17.89 -13.64
N GLN A 196 -13.77 -19.11 -13.12
CA GLN A 196 -14.27 -20.38 -13.68
C GLN A 196 -13.97 -20.51 -15.19
N PRO A 197 -12.68 -20.46 -15.58
CA PRO A 197 -12.31 -20.45 -17.00
C PRO A 197 -12.57 -21.78 -17.72
N CYS A 198 -12.57 -22.91 -16.99
CA CYS A 198 -12.77 -24.24 -17.55
C CYS A 198 -14.24 -24.52 -17.90
N ARG A 199 -14.49 -25.00 -19.12
CA ARG A 199 -15.81 -25.35 -19.67
C ARG A 199 -16.06 -26.86 -19.60
N ASN A 200 -17.30 -27.26 -19.92
CA ASN A 200 -17.73 -28.66 -20.04
C ASN A 200 -17.41 -29.57 -18.84
N GLY A 201 -17.36 -29.00 -17.62
CA GLY A 201 -17.07 -29.73 -16.39
C GLY A 201 -15.57 -29.93 -16.09
N GLY A 202 -14.67 -29.23 -16.80
CA GLY A 202 -13.23 -29.22 -16.50
C GLY A 202 -12.91 -28.68 -15.10
N SER A 203 -11.97 -29.33 -14.42
CA SER A 203 -11.50 -28.90 -13.10
C SER A 203 -10.35 -27.91 -13.22
N CYS A 204 -10.50 -26.73 -12.62
CA CYS A 204 -9.48 -25.69 -12.67
C CYS A 204 -8.43 -25.86 -11.57
N VAL A 205 -7.16 -25.70 -11.92
CA VAL A 205 -6.03 -25.70 -10.98
C VAL A 205 -5.21 -24.43 -11.19
N ASP A 206 -4.99 -23.67 -10.11
CA ASP A 206 -4.10 -22.51 -10.16
C ASP A 206 -2.64 -22.97 -10.29
N VAL A 207 -1.90 -22.30 -11.18
CA VAL A 207 -0.47 -22.50 -11.37
C VAL A 207 0.25 -21.15 -11.34
N VAL A 208 1.57 -21.14 -11.15
CA VAL A 208 2.37 -19.90 -11.00
C VAL A 208 2.19 -18.93 -12.18
N SER A 209 1.84 -19.43 -13.36
CA SER A 209 1.63 -18.63 -14.58
C SER A 209 0.15 -18.44 -14.97
N GLY A 210 -0.81 -18.70 -14.08
CA GLY A 210 -2.24 -18.56 -14.36
C GLY A 210 -3.06 -19.77 -13.90
N PHE A 211 -3.75 -20.42 -14.83
CA PHE A 211 -4.56 -21.62 -14.55
C PHE A 211 -4.27 -22.74 -15.56
N VAL A 212 -4.57 -23.97 -15.16
CA VAL A 212 -4.64 -25.14 -16.04
C VAL A 212 -6.01 -25.80 -15.85
N CYS A 213 -6.69 -26.12 -16.95
CA CYS A 213 -7.92 -26.88 -16.92
C CYS A 213 -7.65 -28.38 -17.14
N ASN A 214 -8.07 -29.20 -16.19
CA ASN A 214 -8.09 -30.64 -16.36
C ASN A 214 -9.39 -31.04 -17.04
N CYS A 215 -9.31 -31.37 -18.33
CA CYS A 215 -10.48 -31.69 -19.14
C CYS A 215 -11.01 -33.10 -18.87
N PRO A 216 -12.35 -33.26 -18.81
CA PRO A 216 -12.96 -34.57 -18.80
C PRO A 216 -12.74 -35.29 -20.14
N ALA A 217 -12.93 -36.61 -20.15
CA ALA A 217 -12.86 -37.40 -21.38
C ALA A 217 -13.83 -36.86 -22.44
N GLY A 218 -13.39 -36.86 -23.70
CA GLY A 218 -14.10 -36.28 -24.85
C GLY A 218 -13.84 -34.80 -25.08
N TRP A 219 -13.13 -34.09 -24.19
CA TRP A 219 -12.86 -32.65 -24.34
C TRP A 219 -11.36 -32.33 -24.29
N THR A 220 -10.95 -31.31 -25.03
CA THR A 220 -9.58 -30.82 -25.14
C THR A 220 -9.52 -29.29 -25.27
N GLY A 221 -8.32 -28.75 -25.44
CA GLY A 221 -8.05 -27.30 -25.45
C GLY A 221 -7.76 -26.74 -24.06
N ASP A 222 -7.20 -25.53 -24.01
CA ASP A 222 -6.74 -24.89 -22.76
C ASP A 222 -7.90 -24.63 -21.77
N THR A 223 -9.13 -24.51 -22.28
CA THR A 223 -10.35 -24.31 -21.48
C THR A 223 -11.35 -25.45 -21.57
N CYS A 224 -10.98 -26.61 -22.13
CA CYS A 224 -11.87 -27.77 -22.32
C CYS A 224 -13.11 -27.46 -23.18
N ASP A 225 -12.96 -26.56 -24.13
CA ASP A 225 -14.00 -26.05 -25.02
C ASP A 225 -14.02 -26.73 -26.40
N ILE A 226 -13.03 -27.58 -26.68
CA ILE A 226 -12.91 -28.30 -27.94
C ILE A 226 -13.38 -29.75 -27.72
N ASP A 227 -14.40 -30.17 -28.45
CA ASP A 227 -14.86 -31.56 -28.46
C ASP A 227 -13.88 -32.43 -29.27
N ILE A 228 -13.59 -33.64 -28.79
CA ILE A 228 -12.68 -34.57 -29.45
C ILE A 228 -13.47 -35.36 -30.50
N ASP A 229 -13.15 -35.19 -31.78
CA ASP A 229 -13.77 -35.98 -32.84
C ASP A 229 -13.23 -37.42 -32.83
N GLU A 230 -13.98 -38.35 -32.25
CA GLU A 230 -13.58 -39.76 -32.17
C GLU A 230 -13.69 -40.49 -33.53
N CYS A 231 -14.37 -39.90 -34.51
CA CYS A 231 -14.48 -40.42 -35.86
C CYS A 231 -13.20 -40.27 -36.69
N VAL A 232 -12.23 -39.44 -36.26
CA VAL A 232 -10.92 -39.30 -36.92
C VAL A 232 -10.19 -40.65 -37.03
N SER A 233 -10.40 -41.53 -36.06
CA SER A 233 -9.81 -42.89 -36.06
C SER A 233 -10.46 -43.86 -37.06
N SER A 234 -11.53 -43.43 -37.77
CA SER A 234 -12.33 -44.23 -38.69
C SER A 234 -12.80 -45.56 -38.07
N PRO A 235 -13.54 -45.54 -36.94
CA PRO A 235 -13.86 -46.74 -36.19
C PRO A 235 -14.96 -47.62 -36.83
N CYS A 236 -15.73 -47.08 -37.78
CA CYS A 236 -16.84 -47.79 -38.41
C CYS A 236 -16.34 -48.64 -39.58
N MET A 237 -16.73 -49.92 -39.59
CA MET A 237 -16.35 -50.89 -40.61
C MET A 237 -17.38 -50.96 -41.75
N ASN A 238 -17.01 -51.66 -42.83
CA ASN A 238 -17.89 -52.02 -43.96
C ASN A 238 -18.62 -50.83 -44.62
N GLY A 239 -18.00 -49.65 -44.66
CA GLY A 239 -18.58 -48.46 -45.26
C GLY A 239 -19.59 -47.72 -44.39
N GLY A 240 -19.72 -48.10 -43.11
CA GLY A 240 -20.55 -47.39 -42.14
C GLY A 240 -20.10 -45.94 -41.94
N LYS A 241 -21.07 -45.02 -41.84
CA LYS A 241 -20.81 -43.60 -41.59
C LYS A 241 -20.60 -43.37 -40.10
N CYS A 242 -19.46 -42.81 -39.72
CA CYS A 242 -19.21 -42.42 -38.33
C CYS A 242 -19.91 -41.09 -38.01
N ILE A 243 -20.57 -41.04 -36.85
CA ILE A 243 -21.17 -39.83 -36.29
C ILE A 243 -20.57 -39.60 -34.91
N ASP A 244 -19.90 -38.47 -34.79
CA ASP A 244 -19.31 -37.99 -33.56
C ASP A 244 -20.39 -37.61 -32.52
N LYS A 245 -20.10 -37.84 -31.25
CA LYS A 245 -20.99 -37.60 -30.10
C LYS A 245 -20.17 -37.12 -28.91
N ASP A 246 -20.84 -36.46 -27.96
CA ASP A 246 -20.21 -36.06 -26.71
C ASP A 246 -19.53 -37.26 -26.02
N ASN A 247 -18.19 -37.26 -25.99
CA ASN A 247 -17.35 -38.31 -25.41
C ASN A 247 -17.60 -39.71 -26.00
N GLY A 248 -17.74 -39.81 -27.32
CA GLY A 248 -17.81 -41.07 -28.05
C GLY A 248 -18.33 -40.93 -29.48
N TYR A 249 -18.60 -42.06 -30.14
CA TYR A 249 -19.12 -42.05 -31.51
C TYR A 249 -20.21 -43.10 -31.71
N ARG A 250 -20.96 -42.94 -32.80
CA ARG A 250 -21.94 -43.90 -33.28
C ARG A 250 -21.73 -44.19 -34.75
N CYS A 251 -21.72 -45.47 -35.11
CA CYS A 251 -21.71 -45.88 -36.51
C CYS A 251 -23.15 -46.03 -37.05
N GLU A 252 -23.43 -45.37 -38.16
CA GLU A 252 -24.60 -45.64 -38.99
C GLU A 252 -24.21 -46.65 -40.07
N CYS A 253 -24.73 -47.87 -39.92
CA CYS A 253 -24.39 -48.97 -40.81
C CYS A 253 -25.12 -48.87 -42.15
N THR A 254 -24.42 -49.25 -43.20
CA THR A 254 -25.01 -49.46 -44.53
C THR A 254 -25.91 -50.70 -44.53
N GLU A 255 -26.80 -50.80 -45.53
CA GLU A 255 -27.69 -51.95 -45.69
C GLU A 255 -26.89 -53.27 -45.68
N GLY A 256 -27.40 -54.28 -44.96
CA GLY A 256 -26.74 -55.58 -44.76
C GLY A 256 -25.71 -55.64 -43.63
N TRP A 257 -25.47 -54.56 -42.89
CA TRP A 257 -24.53 -54.54 -41.77
C TRP A 257 -25.17 -54.02 -40.47
N GLN A 258 -24.71 -54.56 -39.34
CA GLN A 258 -25.20 -54.22 -38.01
C GLN A 258 -24.08 -54.27 -36.95
N GLY A 259 -24.42 -53.91 -35.72
CA GLY A 259 -23.50 -53.85 -34.58
C GLY A 259 -22.91 -52.44 -34.36
N PRO A 260 -22.24 -52.22 -33.21
CA PRO A 260 -21.76 -50.90 -32.80
C PRO A 260 -20.71 -50.27 -33.74
N HIS A 261 -19.98 -51.10 -34.49
CA HIS A 261 -18.98 -50.69 -35.48
C HIS A 261 -19.32 -51.18 -36.89
N CYS A 262 -20.56 -51.59 -37.15
CA CYS A 262 -21.00 -52.18 -38.42
C CYS A 262 -20.17 -53.42 -38.84
N GLN A 263 -19.63 -54.12 -37.84
CA GLN A 263 -18.73 -55.25 -38.04
C GLN A 263 -19.47 -56.58 -38.24
N LEU A 264 -20.77 -56.61 -37.95
CA LEU A 264 -21.58 -57.82 -38.02
C LEU A 264 -22.42 -57.80 -39.29
N ASP A 265 -22.41 -58.92 -40.00
CA ASP A 265 -23.30 -59.17 -41.11
C ASP A 265 -24.76 -59.26 -40.60
N ALA A 266 -25.68 -58.54 -41.23
CA ALA A 266 -27.09 -58.59 -40.86
C ALA A 266 -27.75 -59.79 -41.55
N ASP A 267 -28.35 -60.70 -40.77
CA ASP A 267 -29.05 -61.84 -41.34
C ASP A 267 -30.42 -61.42 -41.88
N GLU A 268 -30.50 -61.06 -43.16
CA GLU A 268 -31.77 -60.63 -43.73
C GLU A 268 -32.77 -61.78 -43.86
N CYS A 269 -32.32 -63.04 -43.86
CA CYS A 269 -33.20 -64.21 -43.96
C CYS A 269 -34.09 -64.40 -42.72
N HIS A 270 -33.70 -63.86 -41.56
CA HIS A 270 -34.55 -63.86 -40.36
C HIS A 270 -35.90 -63.16 -40.62
N GLY A 271 -35.89 -62.09 -41.43
CA GLY A 271 -37.10 -61.35 -41.79
C GLY A 271 -37.99 -62.03 -42.82
N SER A 272 -37.63 -63.23 -43.30
CA SER A 272 -38.30 -63.94 -44.40
C SER A 272 -38.52 -63.04 -45.65
N PRO A 273 -37.46 -62.45 -46.23
CA PRO A 273 -37.57 -61.46 -47.30
C PRO A 273 -37.93 -62.09 -48.66
N CYS A 274 -37.74 -63.41 -48.80
CA CYS A 274 -38.06 -64.16 -50.00
C CYS A 274 -39.53 -64.57 -50.01
N VAL A 275 -40.25 -64.29 -51.10
CA VAL A 275 -41.69 -64.59 -51.20
C VAL A 275 -41.91 -66.00 -51.75
N ASN A 276 -41.58 -66.22 -53.03
CA ASN A 276 -41.75 -67.52 -53.70
C ASN A 276 -40.40 -68.22 -53.90
N ALA A 277 -39.69 -68.47 -52.80
CA ALA A 277 -38.37 -69.11 -52.81
C ALA A 277 -38.38 -70.49 -52.13
N LEU A 278 -37.46 -71.35 -52.57
CA LEU A 278 -37.17 -72.65 -51.96
C LEU A 278 -36.29 -72.50 -50.71
N ALA A 279 -35.38 -71.52 -50.71
CA ALA A 279 -34.50 -71.21 -49.59
C ALA A 279 -34.09 -69.73 -49.61
N CYS A 280 -33.77 -69.20 -48.44
CA CYS A 280 -33.06 -67.94 -48.27
C CYS A 280 -31.66 -68.25 -47.74
N ARG A 281 -30.63 -67.66 -48.35
CA ARG A 281 -29.24 -67.80 -47.93
C ARG A 281 -28.67 -66.43 -47.60
N ASN A 282 -28.34 -66.23 -46.33
CA ASN A 282 -27.60 -65.06 -45.89
C ASN A 282 -26.16 -65.11 -46.42
N ILE A 283 -25.67 -64.00 -46.95
CA ILE A 283 -24.31 -63.83 -47.46
C ILE A 283 -23.73 -62.51 -46.94
N GLN A 284 -22.41 -62.34 -46.99
CA GLN A 284 -21.78 -61.14 -46.45
C GLN A 284 -22.29 -59.85 -47.16
N GLY A 285 -23.00 -59.01 -46.42
CA GLY A 285 -23.62 -57.75 -46.83
C GLY A 285 -24.90 -57.90 -47.65
N SER A 286 -25.50 -59.09 -47.75
CA SER A 286 -26.75 -59.30 -48.49
C SER A 286 -27.37 -60.69 -48.29
N PHE A 287 -28.44 -60.98 -49.03
CA PHE A 287 -29.03 -62.31 -49.10
C PHE A 287 -29.29 -62.74 -50.55
N ILE A 288 -29.39 -64.05 -50.74
CA ILE A 288 -29.81 -64.68 -52.00
C ILE A 288 -31.07 -65.51 -51.72
N CYS A 289 -32.10 -65.29 -52.53
CA CYS A 289 -33.29 -66.14 -52.56
C CYS A 289 -33.18 -67.14 -53.70
N ASP A 290 -33.25 -68.43 -53.39
CA ASP A 290 -33.29 -69.49 -54.40
C ASP A 290 -34.75 -69.62 -54.91
N CYS A 291 -35.09 -68.91 -55.98
CA CYS A 291 -36.48 -68.81 -56.46
C CYS A 291 -37.07 -70.16 -56.89
N GLN A 292 -38.37 -70.35 -56.61
CA GLN A 292 -39.13 -71.45 -57.19
C GLN A 292 -39.19 -71.31 -58.72
N PRO A 293 -39.32 -72.42 -59.48
CA PRO A 293 -39.51 -72.37 -60.92
C PRO A 293 -40.68 -71.45 -61.30
N GLY A 294 -40.47 -70.56 -62.26
CA GLY A 294 -41.45 -69.53 -62.65
C GLY A 294 -41.32 -68.19 -61.93
N TRP A 295 -40.43 -68.04 -60.93
CA TRP A 295 -40.22 -66.77 -60.22
C TRP A 295 -38.81 -66.20 -60.40
N THR A 296 -38.69 -64.87 -60.37
CA THR A 296 -37.44 -64.11 -60.50
C THR A 296 -37.44 -62.86 -59.60
N GLY A 297 -36.35 -62.09 -59.63
CA GLY A 297 -36.12 -60.93 -58.76
C GLY A 297 -35.35 -61.27 -57.47
N LYS A 298 -34.76 -60.25 -56.81
CA LYS A 298 -33.93 -60.45 -55.59
C LYS A 298 -34.73 -61.13 -54.45
N ARG A 299 -36.05 -60.95 -54.43
CA ARG A 299 -36.97 -61.52 -53.44
C ARG A 299 -37.90 -62.60 -53.99
N CYS A 300 -37.69 -63.05 -55.23
CA CYS A 300 -38.57 -64.02 -55.91
C CYS A 300 -40.04 -63.57 -55.95
N ASP A 301 -40.24 -62.27 -56.15
CA ASP A 301 -41.51 -61.56 -56.12
C ASP A 301 -42.05 -61.22 -57.52
N VAL A 302 -41.32 -61.60 -58.57
CA VAL A 302 -41.67 -61.33 -59.97
C VAL A 302 -41.96 -62.65 -60.68
N ASN A 303 -43.17 -62.82 -61.24
CA ASN A 303 -43.46 -63.96 -62.12
C ASN A 303 -42.64 -63.83 -63.41
N ILE A 304 -42.01 -64.92 -63.84
CA ILE A 304 -41.32 -64.99 -65.13
C ILE A 304 -42.40 -65.00 -66.22
N ASP A 305 -42.29 -64.07 -67.18
CA ASP A 305 -43.19 -64.02 -68.33
C ASP A 305 -42.86 -65.16 -69.30
N ASP A 306 -43.59 -66.27 -69.15
CA ASP A 306 -43.46 -67.48 -69.96
C ASP A 306 -44.06 -67.30 -71.37
N CYS A 307 -44.81 -66.22 -71.61
CA CYS A 307 -45.26 -65.83 -72.93
C CYS A 307 -44.20 -65.07 -73.74
N ARG A 308 -43.12 -64.62 -73.09
CA ARG A 308 -42.07 -63.85 -73.74
C ARG A 308 -41.33 -64.67 -74.80
N GLY A 309 -41.65 -64.41 -76.07
CA GLY A 309 -41.06 -65.10 -77.22
C GLY A 309 -41.86 -66.32 -77.72
N VAL A 310 -43.01 -66.59 -77.11
CA VAL A 310 -43.93 -67.65 -77.53
C VAL A 310 -44.92 -67.11 -78.56
N VAL A 311 -45.08 -67.83 -79.67
CA VAL A 311 -46.12 -67.55 -80.68
C VAL A 311 -47.14 -68.69 -80.66
N CYS A 312 -48.32 -68.40 -80.12
CA CYS A 312 -49.42 -69.35 -80.09
C CYS A 312 -49.99 -69.59 -81.50
N ALA A 313 -50.32 -70.85 -81.81
CA ALA A 313 -50.93 -71.21 -83.10
C ALA A 313 -52.30 -70.55 -83.28
N ASN A 314 -52.70 -70.28 -84.53
CA ASN A 314 -54.01 -69.72 -84.90
C ASN A 314 -54.38 -68.40 -84.22
N GLN A 315 -53.40 -67.53 -83.95
CA GLN A 315 -53.59 -66.22 -83.30
C GLN A 315 -54.22 -66.31 -81.88
N ALA A 316 -54.07 -67.44 -81.20
CA ALA A 316 -54.49 -67.58 -79.81
C ALA A 316 -53.72 -66.59 -78.90
N LEU A 317 -54.38 -66.11 -77.85
CA LEU A 317 -53.78 -65.23 -76.85
C LEU A 317 -52.91 -66.06 -75.90
N CYS A 318 -51.65 -65.69 -75.74
CA CYS A 318 -50.81 -66.28 -74.72
C CYS A 318 -51.17 -65.70 -73.36
N ILE A 319 -51.52 -66.58 -72.41
CA ILE A 319 -51.77 -66.25 -71.02
C ILE A 319 -50.58 -66.78 -70.21
N ASP A 320 -49.89 -65.87 -69.55
CA ASP A 320 -48.79 -66.16 -68.64
C ASP A 320 -49.31 -66.86 -67.38
N LEU A 321 -48.68 -67.98 -67.00
CA LEU A 321 -48.98 -68.73 -65.79
C LEU A 321 -47.71 -68.83 -64.93
N VAL A 322 -47.81 -69.43 -63.74
CA VAL A 322 -46.63 -69.65 -62.91
C VAL A 322 -45.88 -70.88 -63.42
N GLY A 323 -44.69 -70.66 -63.99
CA GLY A 323 -43.81 -71.73 -64.47
C GLY A 323 -44.28 -72.36 -65.80
N GLY A 324 -45.04 -71.62 -66.59
CA GLY A 324 -45.54 -72.04 -67.90
C GLY A 324 -46.52 -71.03 -68.50
N PHE A 325 -47.00 -71.32 -69.71
CA PHE A 325 -47.97 -70.47 -70.40
C PHE A 325 -49.12 -71.29 -70.97
N TYR A 326 -50.26 -70.65 -71.24
CA TYR A 326 -51.41 -71.25 -71.89
C TYR A 326 -51.87 -70.42 -73.09
N CYS A 327 -52.00 -71.06 -74.25
CA CYS A 327 -52.54 -70.42 -75.45
C CYS A 327 -54.07 -70.56 -75.46
N ALA A 328 -54.77 -69.48 -75.12
CA ALA A 328 -56.23 -69.44 -75.14
C ALA A 328 -56.75 -69.06 -76.53
N CYS A 329 -57.55 -69.94 -77.13
CA CYS A 329 -58.28 -69.63 -78.36
C CYS A 329 -59.35 -68.56 -78.10
N LEU A 330 -59.54 -67.64 -79.05
CA LEU A 330 -60.68 -66.71 -79.02
C LEU A 330 -61.98 -67.45 -79.36
N PRO A 331 -63.13 -67.12 -78.74
CA PRO A 331 -64.42 -67.70 -79.10
C PRO A 331 -64.75 -67.37 -80.56
N GLY A 332 -64.99 -68.40 -81.36
CA GLY A 332 -65.45 -68.30 -82.76
C GLY A 332 -66.96 -68.39 -82.89
#